data_AF-A0A256EZL5-F1
#
_entry.id   AF-A0A256EZL5-F1
#
_cell.length_a   1.000
_cell.length_b   1.000
_cell.length_c   1.000
_cell.angle_alpha   90.00
_cell.angle_beta   90.00
_cell.angle_gamma   90.00
#
_symmetry.space_group_name_H-M   'P 1'
#
loop_
_entity.id
_entity.type
_entity.pdbx_description
1 polymer ?
#
loop_
_entity_poly.entity_id
_entity_poly.type
_entity_poly.pdbx_seq_one_letter_code
_entity_poly.pdbx_strand_id
1 'polypeptide(L)'
;MMKTVLASALSLTLFATTFANGASNQAEVPSGATACNFNAWTNSSKSAIEVREAPSAGAQLVGQIPAVSAAGEAEYAYSVSFDVLEAKDGWLKITNASDAYNEESDDYVPREVYKGEGWIKSDEARVGIQSARGFLKPDAESERLLDIGSDWLTEMGRINNILACHENWVLLDYTVLRKRMAGEELVELASGEQLAGRAWFRGLCSNAETTCDMKSVDQ
;
A
#
# COMPACT_ATOMS: atom_id res chain seq x y z
N MET A 1 -64.19 -59.19 1.61
CA MET A 1 -62.89 -58.94 2.28
C MET A 1 -62.09 -58.01 1.39
N MET A 2 -61.99 -56.73 1.77
CA MET A 2 -61.37 -55.66 0.98
C MET A 2 -59.96 -55.41 1.51
N LYS A 3 -58.93 -55.52 0.67
CA LYS A 3 -57.53 -55.21 1.03
C LYS A 3 -57.16 -53.85 0.46
N THR A 4 -56.91 -52.90 1.35
CA THR A 4 -56.38 -51.56 1.06
C THR A 4 -54.86 -51.68 0.81
N VAL A 5 -54.37 -51.13 -0.31
CA VAL A 5 -52.94 -50.97 -0.58
C VAL A 5 -52.60 -49.50 -0.36
N LEU A 6 -51.74 -49.20 0.62
CA LEU A 6 -51.15 -47.88 0.84
C LEU A 6 -49.89 -47.75 -0.02
N ALA A 7 -49.86 -46.75 -0.89
CA ALA A 7 -48.66 -46.33 -1.61
C ALA A 7 -48.01 -45.16 -0.85
N SER A 8 -46.80 -45.39 -0.31
CA SER A 8 -45.97 -44.34 0.29
C SER A 8 -45.14 -43.67 -0.80
N ALA A 9 -45.36 -42.37 -1.02
CA ALA A 9 -44.49 -41.54 -1.85
C ALA A 9 -43.31 -41.03 -1.01
N LEU A 10 -42.08 -41.40 -1.38
CA LEU A 10 -40.85 -40.86 -0.81
C LEU A 10 -40.53 -39.52 -1.52
N SER A 11 -40.64 -38.41 -0.80
CA SER A 11 -40.17 -37.11 -1.28
C SER A 11 -38.67 -36.98 -1.07
N LEU A 12 -37.89 -36.90 -2.15
CA LEU A 12 -36.47 -36.54 -2.12
C LEU A 12 -36.33 -35.01 -2.02
N THR A 13 -35.92 -34.50 -0.87
CA THR A 13 -35.50 -33.11 -0.67
C THR A 13 -34.05 -32.95 -1.14
N LEU A 14 -33.83 -32.29 -2.28
CA LEU A 14 -32.50 -31.83 -2.68
C LEU A 14 -32.09 -30.63 -1.81
N PHE A 15 -31.08 -30.81 -0.96
CA PHE A 15 -30.37 -29.70 -0.33
C PHE A 15 -29.40 -29.09 -1.35
N ALA A 16 -29.72 -27.89 -1.84
CA ALA A 16 -28.76 -27.07 -2.56
C ALA A 16 -27.76 -26.50 -1.54
N THR A 17 -26.55 -27.06 -1.49
CA THR A 17 -25.44 -26.45 -0.76
C THR A 17 -24.97 -25.22 -1.54
N THR A 18 -25.37 -24.03 -1.09
CA THR A 18 -24.72 -22.78 -1.51
C THR A 18 -23.31 -22.79 -0.95
N PHE A 19 -22.31 -22.95 -1.82
CA PHE A 19 -20.94 -22.61 -1.47
C PHE A 19 -20.89 -21.11 -1.20
N ALA A 20 -20.73 -20.73 0.07
CA ALA A 20 -20.36 -19.37 0.42
C ALA A 20 -18.98 -19.13 -0.19
N ASN A 21 -18.91 -18.39 -1.29
CA ASN A 21 -17.66 -17.77 -1.70
C ASN A 21 -17.23 -16.88 -0.53
N GLY A 22 -16.18 -17.28 0.18
CA GLY A 22 -15.53 -16.42 1.17
C GLY A 22 -15.04 -15.18 0.43
N ALA A 23 -15.82 -14.11 0.47
CA ALA A 23 -15.36 -12.80 0.04
C ALA A 23 -14.12 -12.51 0.89
N SER A 24 -12.99 -12.26 0.24
CA SER A 24 -11.81 -11.78 0.92
C SER A 24 -12.21 -10.46 1.59
N ASN A 25 -12.15 -10.36 2.92
CA ASN A 25 -12.42 -9.13 3.67
C ASN A 25 -11.28 -8.13 3.38
N GLN A 26 -11.36 -7.48 2.24
CA GLN A 26 -10.39 -6.52 1.71
C GLN A 26 -11.16 -5.26 1.36
N ALA A 27 -10.56 -4.10 1.62
CA ALA A 27 -11.14 -2.84 1.20
C ALA A 27 -11.26 -2.77 -0.33
N GLU A 28 -12.37 -2.25 -0.83
CA GLU A 28 -12.58 -2.11 -2.26
C GLU A 28 -11.78 -0.91 -2.80
N VAL A 29 -11.20 -1.06 -3.99
CA VAL A 29 -10.59 0.06 -4.71
C VAL A 29 -11.72 0.90 -5.31
N PRO A 30 -11.80 2.21 -5.01
CA PRO A 30 -12.77 3.09 -5.63
C PRO A 30 -12.68 3.03 -7.16
N SER A 31 -13.83 3.11 -7.83
CA SER A 31 -13.85 3.23 -9.28
C SER A 31 -13.37 4.62 -9.71
N GLY A 32 -12.36 4.66 -10.58
CA GLY A 32 -11.85 5.91 -11.17
C GLY A 32 -10.73 6.56 -10.36
N ALA A 33 -10.40 7.79 -10.74
CA ALA A 33 -9.32 8.54 -10.14
C ALA A 33 -9.71 9.11 -8.76
N THR A 34 -8.77 9.07 -7.82
CA THR A 34 -8.91 9.73 -6.52
C THR A 34 -7.83 10.77 -6.32
N ALA A 35 -8.20 11.97 -5.88
CA ALA A 35 -7.26 13.02 -5.54
C ALA A 35 -6.46 12.68 -4.28
N CYS A 36 -5.15 12.90 -4.33
CA CYS A 36 -4.20 12.67 -3.26
C CYS A 36 -3.49 13.99 -2.91
N ASN A 37 -2.98 14.08 -1.68
CA ASN A 37 -2.17 15.22 -1.23
C ASN A 37 -1.22 14.78 -0.13
N PHE A 38 -0.13 14.10 -0.51
CA PHE A 38 0.93 13.69 0.39
C PHE A 38 2.25 13.54 -0.37
N ASN A 39 3.36 13.49 0.37
CA ASN A 39 4.68 13.21 -0.18
C ASN A 39 5.00 11.71 -0.07
N ALA A 40 5.65 11.18 -1.09
CA ALA A 40 6.13 9.81 -1.17
C ALA A 40 7.58 9.79 -1.64
N TRP A 41 8.21 8.62 -1.59
CA TRP A 41 9.56 8.42 -2.10
C TRP A 41 9.67 7.17 -2.97
N THR A 42 10.74 7.12 -3.75
CA THR A 42 11.02 5.99 -4.65
C THR A 42 11.14 4.67 -3.88
N ASN A 43 10.58 3.60 -4.41
CA ASN A 43 11.00 2.27 -4.04
C ASN A 43 12.38 1.96 -4.65
N SER A 44 13.21 1.17 -3.98
CA SER A 44 14.56 0.81 -4.46
C SER A 44 14.59 -0.52 -5.23
N SER A 45 13.46 -0.92 -5.85
CA SER A 45 13.35 -2.24 -6.53
C SER A 45 14.02 -2.28 -7.90
N LYS A 46 14.29 -1.12 -8.50
CA LYS A 46 14.98 -0.93 -9.78
C LYS A 46 15.81 0.34 -9.72
N SER A 47 16.69 0.53 -10.70
CA SER A 47 17.61 1.67 -10.70
C SER A 47 16.94 3.02 -10.94
N ALA A 48 15.92 3.07 -11.79
CA ALA A 48 15.18 4.28 -12.11
C ALA A 48 13.70 3.99 -12.37
N ILE A 49 12.87 4.92 -11.94
CA ILE A 49 11.43 5.01 -12.18
C ILE A 49 11.17 5.75 -13.48
N GLU A 50 10.26 5.22 -14.27
CA GLU A 50 9.83 5.83 -15.53
C GLU A 50 8.61 6.71 -15.26
N VAL A 51 8.68 7.97 -15.68
CA VAL A 51 7.56 8.91 -15.56
C VAL A 51 6.88 9.04 -16.92
N ARG A 52 5.57 8.79 -16.97
CA ARG A 52 4.78 8.73 -18.20
C ARG A 52 3.74 9.83 -18.29
N GLU A 53 3.35 10.20 -19.50
CA GLU A 53 2.34 11.26 -19.73
C GLU A 53 0.93 10.86 -19.26
N ALA A 54 0.61 9.57 -19.25
CA ALA A 54 -0.70 9.02 -18.88
C ALA A 54 -0.54 7.72 -18.06
N PRO A 55 -1.56 7.29 -17.29
CA PRO A 55 -1.52 6.10 -16.44
C PRO A 55 -1.62 4.81 -17.28
N SER A 56 -0.59 4.53 -18.08
CA SER A 56 -0.53 3.39 -18.98
C SER A 56 0.91 3.04 -19.32
N ALA A 57 1.21 1.74 -19.39
CA ALA A 57 2.52 1.25 -19.80
C ALA A 57 2.86 1.59 -21.26
N GLY A 58 1.85 1.89 -22.09
CA GLY A 58 2.04 2.33 -23.47
C GLY A 58 2.12 3.84 -23.65
N ALA A 59 1.93 4.64 -22.60
CA ALA A 59 2.01 6.09 -22.69
C ALA A 59 3.45 6.57 -22.91
N GLN A 60 3.59 7.75 -23.52
CA GLN A 60 4.89 8.37 -23.77
C GLN A 60 5.68 8.54 -22.46
N LEU A 61 6.98 8.22 -22.51
CA LEU A 61 7.92 8.52 -21.43
C LEU A 61 8.23 10.02 -21.45
N VAL A 62 8.01 10.72 -20.34
CA VAL A 62 8.25 12.16 -20.20
C VAL A 62 9.45 12.47 -19.29
N GLY A 63 9.87 11.50 -18.48
CA GLY A 63 11.02 11.66 -17.59
C GLY A 63 11.41 10.38 -16.86
N GLN A 64 12.43 10.50 -16.02
CA GLN A 64 12.89 9.43 -15.14
C GLN A 64 13.26 9.98 -13.76
N ILE A 65 13.14 9.13 -12.74
CA ILE A 65 13.52 9.43 -11.36
C ILE A 65 14.47 8.32 -10.88
N PRO A 66 15.70 8.63 -10.46
CA PRO A 66 16.62 7.62 -9.92
C PRO A 66 16.10 7.10 -8.57
N ALA A 67 16.19 5.78 -8.39
CA ALA A 67 15.65 5.06 -7.23
C ALA A 67 16.73 4.39 -6.36
N VAL A 68 17.94 4.22 -6.92
CA VAL A 68 19.15 3.77 -6.22
C VAL A 68 20.36 4.54 -6.73
N SER A 69 21.47 4.53 -6.00
CA SER A 69 22.75 5.06 -6.49
C SER A 69 23.23 4.31 -7.74
N ALA A 70 23.95 4.98 -8.63
CA ALA A 70 24.57 4.28 -9.75
C ALA A 70 25.66 3.31 -9.24
N ALA A 71 25.92 2.26 -10.02
CA ALA A 71 26.89 1.25 -9.62
C ALA A 71 28.30 1.86 -9.47
N GLY A 72 28.89 1.71 -8.28
CA GLY A 72 30.21 2.27 -7.97
C GLY A 72 30.19 3.68 -7.36
N GLU A 73 29.01 4.26 -7.14
CA GLU A 73 28.85 5.53 -6.42
C GLU A 73 28.50 5.30 -4.95
N ALA A 74 28.71 6.33 -4.12
CA ALA A 74 28.30 6.31 -2.72
C ALA A 74 26.76 6.16 -2.61
N GLU A 75 26.31 5.47 -1.57
CA GLU A 75 24.88 5.32 -1.31
C GLU A 75 24.30 6.65 -0.80
N TYR A 76 23.23 7.12 -1.43
CA TYR A 76 22.48 8.27 -0.92
C TYR A 76 21.76 7.89 0.37
N ALA A 77 21.83 8.76 1.38
CA ALA A 77 21.14 8.55 2.65
C ALA A 77 19.61 8.52 2.47
N TYR A 78 19.09 9.27 1.50
CA TYR A 78 17.65 9.40 1.27
C TYR A 78 17.23 9.08 -0.17
N SER A 79 16.05 8.49 -0.30
CA SER A 79 15.37 8.26 -1.57
C SER A 79 14.90 9.59 -2.20
N VAL A 80 14.74 9.63 -3.52
CA VAL A 80 14.13 10.79 -4.17
C VAL A 80 12.66 10.87 -3.74
N SER A 81 12.25 12.06 -3.29
CA SER A 81 10.89 12.34 -2.85
C SER A 81 10.07 13.00 -3.96
N PHE A 82 8.74 12.94 -3.87
CA PHE A 82 7.82 13.60 -4.80
C PHE A 82 6.43 13.74 -4.18
N ASP A 83 5.65 14.71 -4.66
CA ASP A 83 4.26 14.88 -4.26
C ASP A 83 3.36 13.96 -5.08
N VAL A 84 2.37 13.35 -4.43
CA VAL A 84 1.35 12.50 -5.07
C VAL A 84 0.04 13.27 -5.15
N LEU A 85 -0.45 13.49 -6.37
CA LEU A 85 -1.62 14.31 -6.68
C LEU A 85 -2.88 13.49 -6.96
N GLU A 86 -2.72 12.30 -7.54
CA GLU A 86 -3.84 11.46 -7.96
C GLU A 86 -3.41 9.99 -7.97
N ALA A 87 -4.33 9.09 -7.62
CA ALA A 87 -4.18 7.65 -7.82
C ALA A 87 -5.28 7.15 -8.77
N LYS A 88 -4.91 6.31 -9.73
CA LYS A 88 -5.83 5.77 -10.73
C LYS A 88 -5.30 4.44 -11.29
N ASP A 89 -6.10 3.38 -11.20
CA ASP A 89 -5.85 2.10 -11.89
C ASP A 89 -4.42 1.52 -11.69
N GLY A 90 -3.86 1.66 -10.48
CA GLY A 90 -2.48 1.21 -10.19
C GLY A 90 -1.38 2.17 -10.61
N TRP A 91 -1.73 3.42 -10.90
CA TRP A 91 -0.81 4.51 -11.23
C TRP A 91 -0.97 5.67 -10.27
N LEU A 92 0.12 6.40 -10.06
CA LEU A 92 0.16 7.62 -9.28
C LEU A 92 0.59 8.78 -10.17
N LYS A 93 -0.20 9.85 -10.17
CA LYS A 93 0.22 11.12 -10.75
C LYS A 93 1.08 11.84 -9.72
N ILE A 94 2.29 12.20 -10.10
CA ILE A 94 3.29 12.81 -9.25
C ILE A 94 3.76 14.15 -9.81
N THR A 95 4.37 14.97 -8.96
CA THR A 95 5.05 16.21 -9.32
C THR A 95 6.20 16.48 -8.35
N ASN A 96 7.01 17.51 -8.64
CA ASN A 96 8.01 18.06 -7.73
C ASN A 96 9.02 17.02 -7.20
N ALA A 97 9.48 16.11 -8.07
CA ALA A 97 10.52 15.16 -7.65
C ALA A 97 11.78 15.90 -7.17
N SER A 98 12.32 15.49 -6.02
CA SER A 98 13.34 16.24 -5.30
C SER A 98 14.35 15.32 -4.61
N ASP A 99 15.63 15.64 -4.81
CA ASP A 99 16.77 15.04 -4.13
C ASP A 99 17.29 15.90 -2.95
N ALA A 100 16.55 16.93 -2.57
CA ALA A 100 17.03 17.98 -1.65
C ALA A 100 17.48 17.44 -0.28
N TYR A 101 16.94 16.32 0.18
CA TYR A 101 17.31 15.71 1.47
C TYR A 101 18.76 15.21 1.52
N ASN A 102 19.41 15.00 0.38
CA ASN A 102 20.81 14.61 0.35
C ASN A 102 21.77 15.81 0.27
N GLU A 103 21.27 17.04 0.11
CA GLU A 103 22.10 18.24 -0.10
C GLU A 103 23.01 18.59 1.09
N GLU A 104 22.67 18.14 2.30
CA GLU A 104 23.46 18.38 3.51
C GLU A 104 24.64 17.40 3.67
N SER A 105 24.77 16.40 2.80
CA SER A 105 25.89 15.44 2.84
C SER A 105 27.17 16.03 2.27
N ASP A 106 28.30 15.87 2.97
CA ASP A 106 29.63 16.36 2.55
C ASP A 106 30.06 15.80 1.17
N ASP A 107 29.58 14.60 0.81
CA ASP A 107 29.90 13.91 -0.44
C ASP A 107 28.74 13.99 -1.47
N TYR A 108 27.81 14.92 -1.29
CA TYR A 108 26.63 15.05 -2.13
C TYR A 108 26.98 15.38 -3.60
N VAL A 109 26.53 14.50 -4.49
CA VAL A 109 26.46 14.75 -5.93
C VAL A 109 24.98 14.82 -6.31
N PRO A 110 24.48 15.94 -6.86
CA PRO A 110 23.06 16.03 -7.24
C PRO A 110 22.66 14.99 -8.27
N ARG A 111 21.57 14.27 -8.02
CA ARG A 111 20.95 13.41 -9.01
C ARG A 111 20.08 14.22 -9.97
N GLU A 112 20.16 13.92 -11.26
CA GLU A 112 19.19 14.43 -12.24
C GLU A 112 17.81 13.83 -11.96
N VAL A 113 16.83 14.70 -11.68
CA VAL A 113 15.45 14.32 -11.33
C VAL A 113 14.45 15.03 -12.24
N TYR A 114 13.50 14.27 -12.79
CA TYR A 114 12.39 14.87 -13.55
C TYR A 114 11.42 15.59 -12.61
N LYS A 115 11.38 16.93 -12.67
CA LYS A 115 10.58 17.78 -11.78
C LYS A 115 9.13 18.02 -12.24
N GLY A 116 8.79 17.64 -13.47
CA GLY A 116 7.47 17.88 -14.06
C GLY A 116 6.39 16.94 -13.54
N GLU A 117 5.15 17.15 -13.99
CA GLU A 117 4.05 16.24 -13.71
C GLU A 117 4.11 14.98 -14.60
N GLY A 118 3.74 13.83 -14.04
CA GLY A 118 3.51 12.62 -14.81
C GLY A 118 3.08 11.44 -13.96
N TRP A 119 3.04 10.26 -14.56
CA TRP A 119 2.49 9.04 -13.98
C TRP A 119 3.56 7.98 -13.77
N ILE A 120 3.59 7.41 -12.57
CA ILE A 120 4.43 6.26 -12.20
C ILE A 120 3.54 5.10 -11.77
N LYS A 121 4.06 3.87 -11.75
CA LYS A 121 3.32 2.73 -11.18
C LYS A 121 3.21 2.88 -9.67
N SER A 122 2.09 2.43 -9.09
CA SER A 122 1.83 2.56 -7.65
C SER A 122 2.78 1.78 -6.76
N ASP A 123 3.33 0.67 -7.25
CA ASP A 123 4.30 -0.15 -6.52
C ASP A 123 5.67 0.50 -6.43
N GLU A 124 5.97 1.46 -7.32
CA GLU A 124 7.24 2.20 -7.42
C GLU A 124 7.36 3.32 -6.38
N ALA A 125 6.32 3.58 -5.60
CA ALA A 125 6.31 4.53 -4.50
C ALA A 125 6.29 3.85 -3.13
N ARG A 126 6.75 4.59 -2.11
CA ARG A 126 6.71 4.24 -0.70
C ARG A 126 6.20 5.42 0.11
N VAL A 127 5.52 5.11 1.21
CA VAL A 127 5.08 6.05 2.25
C VAL A 127 5.28 5.41 3.62
N GLY A 128 5.33 6.22 4.67
CA GLY A 128 5.28 5.76 6.05
C GLY A 128 3.83 5.80 6.56
N ILE A 129 3.43 4.81 7.35
CA ILE A 129 2.11 4.68 7.99
C ILE A 129 2.26 4.45 9.50
N GLN A 130 1.92 5.48 10.29
CA GLN A 130 1.88 5.49 11.77
C GLN A 130 0.56 4.98 12.34
N SER A 131 0.06 3.91 11.73
CA SER A 131 -1.20 3.31 12.11
C SER A 131 -0.98 1.82 12.33
N ALA A 132 -1.58 1.33 13.41
CA ALA A 132 -1.66 -0.10 13.69
C ALA A 132 -2.90 -0.73 13.05
N ARG A 133 -3.79 0.07 12.47
CA ARG A 133 -5.12 -0.36 12.05
C ARG A 133 -5.38 -0.05 10.59
N GLY A 134 -5.81 -1.09 9.88
CA GLY A 134 -6.32 -0.99 8.52
C GLY A 134 -7.83 -1.16 8.54
N PHE A 135 -8.55 -0.32 7.81
CA PHE A 135 -10.01 -0.26 7.81
C PHE A 135 -10.62 -0.66 6.47
N LEU A 136 -11.86 -1.17 6.50
CA LEU A 136 -12.60 -1.56 5.30
C LEU A 136 -12.99 -0.35 4.45
N LYS A 137 -13.27 0.80 5.09
CA LYS A 137 -13.61 2.07 4.47
C LYS A 137 -12.69 3.17 5.03
N PRO A 138 -12.58 4.35 4.38
CA PRO A 138 -11.88 5.51 4.94
C PRO A 138 -12.71 6.15 6.07
N ASP A 139 -12.98 5.35 7.09
CA ASP A 139 -13.83 5.64 8.24
C ASP A 139 -13.35 4.78 9.42
N ALA A 140 -12.97 5.43 10.52
CA ALA A 140 -12.43 4.77 11.71
C ALA A 140 -13.47 3.91 12.46
N GLU A 141 -14.77 4.13 12.20
CA GLU A 141 -15.85 3.31 12.73
C GLU A 141 -16.18 2.09 11.83
N SER A 142 -15.52 1.97 10.67
CA SER A 142 -15.70 0.82 9.80
C SER A 142 -14.96 -0.43 10.30
N GLU A 143 -15.26 -1.58 9.72
CA GLU A 143 -14.63 -2.86 10.08
C GLU A 143 -13.10 -2.75 10.00
N ARG A 144 -12.42 -3.23 11.04
CA ARG A 144 -10.96 -3.34 11.06
C ARG A 144 -10.52 -4.60 10.34
N LEU A 145 -9.76 -4.42 9.26
CA LEU A 145 -9.17 -5.49 8.46
C LEU A 145 -7.75 -5.86 8.92
N LEU A 146 -7.07 -4.93 9.60
CA LEU A 146 -5.78 -5.16 10.23
C LEU A 146 -5.79 -4.56 11.63
N ASP A 147 -5.24 -5.29 12.60
CA ASP A 147 -4.87 -4.78 13.91
C ASP A 147 -3.54 -5.42 14.33
N ILE A 148 -2.47 -4.62 14.32
CA ILE A 148 -1.13 -5.02 14.79
C ILE A 148 -0.82 -4.45 16.17
N GLY A 149 -1.85 -4.17 16.98
CA GLY A 149 -1.70 -3.75 18.37
C GLY A 149 -1.16 -2.33 18.52
N SER A 150 0.01 -2.19 19.13
CA SER A 150 0.67 -0.89 19.32
C SER A 150 1.69 -0.55 18.24
N ASP A 151 1.96 -1.48 17.32
CA ASP A 151 2.97 -1.33 16.27
C ASP A 151 2.48 -0.48 15.10
N TRP A 152 3.41 0.01 14.27
CA TRP A 152 3.09 0.72 13.03
C TRP A 152 3.31 -0.15 11.81
N LEU A 153 2.47 0.02 10.79
CA LEU A 153 2.62 -0.72 9.53
C LEU A 153 4.00 -0.49 8.89
N THR A 154 4.58 0.71 9.01
CA THR A 154 5.95 1.02 8.55
C THR A 154 7.01 0.09 9.15
N GLU A 155 6.84 -0.30 10.41
CA GLU A 155 7.83 -1.11 11.14
C GLU A 155 7.59 -2.61 10.92
N MET A 156 6.33 -3.01 10.84
CA MET A 156 5.92 -4.42 10.80
C MET A 156 5.82 -4.99 9.39
N GLY A 157 5.75 -4.15 8.37
CA GLY A 157 5.41 -4.59 7.03
C GLY A 157 6.01 -3.76 5.93
N ARG A 158 5.58 -4.09 4.71
CA ARG A 158 5.85 -3.32 3.50
C ARG A 158 4.55 -2.88 2.86
N ILE A 159 4.62 -1.73 2.21
CA ILE A 159 3.60 -1.27 1.28
C ILE A 159 3.93 -1.83 -0.10
N ASN A 160 2.96 -2.52 -0.70
CA ASN A 160 3.09 -3.10 -2.02
C ASN A 160 2.55 -2.15 -3.09
N ASN A 161 1.42 -1.49 -2.84
CA ASN A 161 0.81 -0.52 -3.76
C ASN A 161 0.08 0.58 -2.98
N ILE A 162 0.08 1.79 -3.54
CA ILE A 162 -0.81 2.89 -3.18
C ILE A 162 -1.94 2.95 -4.21
N LEU A 163 -3.17 2.66 -3.80
CA LEU A 163 -4.26 2.38 -4.73
C LEU A 163 -5.26 3.52 -4.88
N ALA A 164 -5.54 4.24 -3.78
CA ALA A 164 -6.51 5.32 -3.77
C ALA A 164 -6.31 6.24 -2.55
N CYS A 165 -6.95 7.39 -2.61
CA CYS A 165 -6.92 8.42 -1.57
C CYS A 165 -8.33 8.89 -1.23
N HIS A 166 -8.55 9.25 0.02
CA HIS A 166 -9.78 9.89 0.47
C HIS A 166 -9.46 10.79 1.65
N GLU A 167 -9.44 12.11 1.43
CA GLU A 167 -8.99 13.08 2.44
C GLU A 167 -7.60 12.71 3.00
N ASN A 168 -7.50 12.39 4.29
CA ASN A 168 -6.27 11.96 4.96
C ASN A 168 -6.07 10.44 5.00
N TRP A 169 -6.90 9.69 4.26
CA TRP A 169 -6.83 8.24 4.14
C TRP A 169 -6.16 7.82 2.85
N VAL A 170 -5.42 6.71 2.93
CA VAL A 170 -4.81 6.05 1.78
C VAL A 170 -5.20 4.57 1.76
N LEU A 171 -5.61 4.08 0.60
CA LEU A 171 -5.85 2.66 0.37
C LEU A 171 -4.56 2.01 -0.08
N LEU A 172 -4.12 0.99 0.66
CA LEU A 172 -2.85 0.32 0.41
C LEU A 172 -3.06 -1.17 0.21
N ASP A 173 -2.35 -1.76 -0.75
CA ASP A 173 -1.96 -3.16 -0.62
C ASP A 173 -0.71 -3.23 0.26
N TYR A 174 -0.70 -4.12 1.24
CA TYR A 174 0.41 -4.28 2.19
C TYR A 174 0.74 -5.76 2.43
N THR A 175 1.92 -6.00 3.01
CA THR A 175 2.29 -7.29 3.60
C THR A 175 2.91 -7.07 4.97
N VAL A 176 2.35 -7.69 6.00
CA VAL A 176 2.97 -7.78 7.33
C VAL A 176 4.06 -8.85 7.27
N LEU A 177 5.28 -8.44 7.61
CA LEU A 177 6.49 -9.25 7.52
C LEU A 177 7.05 -9.62 8.88
N ARG A 178 6.66 -8.90 9.93
CA ARG A 178 7.19 -9.07 11.29
C ARG A 178 6.07 -9.18 12.30
N LYS A 179 6.42 -9.73 13.46
CA LYS A 179 5.60 -9.66 14.66
C LYS A 179 6.46 -9.30 15.86
N ARG A 180 5.83 -8.67 16.85
CA ARG A 180 6.43 -8.44 18.15
C ARG A 180 6.21 -9.64 19.06
N MET A 181 7.30 -10.17 19.61
CA MET A 181 7.29 -11.28 20.58
C MET A 181 7.19 -10.74 22.02
N ALA A 182 6.86 -11.63 22.96
CA ALA A 182 6.93 -11.30 24.38
C ALA A 182 8.34 -10.86 24.75
N GLY A 183 8.49 -9.64 25.28
CA GLY A 183 9.80 -9.03 25.55
C GLY A 183 10.23 -7.94 24.56
N GLU A 184 9.31 -7.44 23.71
CA GLU A 184 9.53 -6.31 22.78
C GLU A 184 10.48 -6.61 21.60
N GLU A 185 10.87 -7.87 21.38
CA GLU A 185 11.69 -8.28 20.24
C GLU A 185 10.85 -8.36 18.95
N LEU A 186 11.37 -7.79 17.85
CA LEU A 186 10.79 -7.92 16.52
C LEU A 186 11.39 -9.11 15.78
N VAL A 187 10.53 -10.01 15.30
CA VAL A 187 10.95 -11.23 14.59
C VAL A 187 10.29 -11.27 13.21
N GLU A 188 11.08 -11.62 12.20
CA GLU A 188 10.60 -11.86 10.83
C GLU A 188 9.68 -13.09 10.79
N LEU A 189 8.55 -12.95 10.10
CA LEU A 189 7.60 -14.01 9.84
C LEU A 189 8.09 -14.90 8.69
N ALA A 190 7.93 -16.21 8.84
CA ALA A 190 8.15 -17.13 7.72
C ALA A 190 7.17 -16.80 6.58
N SER A 191 7.52 -17.10 5.32
CA SER A 191 6.70 -16.71 4.17
C SER A 191 5.25 -17.21 4.23
N GLY A 192 5.00 -18.38 4.84
CA GLY A 192 3.64 -18.92 5.04
C GLY A 192 2.85 -18.27 6.19
N GLU A 193 3.50 -17.43 7.00
CA GLU A 193 2.90 -16.70 8.13
C GLU A 193 2.69 -15.20 7.81
N GLN A 194 3.24 -14.71 6.69
CA GLN A 194 3.07 -13.33 6.27
C GLN A 194 1.61 -13.03 5.92
N LEU A 195 1.12 -11.88 6.36
CA LEU A 195 -0.25 -11.43 6.11
C LEU A 195 -0.25 -10.37 5.02
N ALA A 196 -0.68 -10.72 3.82
CA ALA A 196 -0.98 -9.76 2.78
C ALA A 196 -2.43 -9.27 2.91
N GLY A 197 -2.66 -7.99 2.66
CA GLY A 197 -4.00 -7.42 2.71
C GLY A 197 -4.12 -6.09 1.99
N ARG A 198 -5.36 -5.58 1.97
CA ARG A 198 -5.76 -4.30 1.43
C ARG A 198 -6.70 -3.62 2.38
N ALA A 199 -6.33 -2.42 2.82
CA ALA A 199 -7.11 -1.65 3.77
C ALA A 199 -6.84 -0.15 3.63
N TRP A 200 -7.76 0.65 4.15
CA TRP A 200 -7.59 2.09 4.32
C TRP A 200 -6.80 2.38 5.59
N PHE A 201 -5.81 3.25 5.47
CA PHE A 201 -4.94 3.68 6.56
C PHE A 201 -4.93 5.20 6.66
N ARG A 202 -4.67 5.70 7.86
CA ARG A 202 -4.31 7.10 8.14
C ARG A 202 -2.93 7.17 8.79
N GLY A 203 -2.48 8.37 9.15
CA GLY A 203 -1.18 8.56 9.79
C GLY A 203 0.00 8.48 8.81
N LEU A 204 -0.20 8.99 7.59
CA LEU A 204 0.88 9.15 6.62
C LEU A 204 2.02 10.00 7.21
N CYS A 205 3.26 9.53 7.05
CA CYS A 205 4.46 10.32 7.34
C CYS A 205 4.88 11.03 6.05
N SER A 206 5.03 12.35 6.11
CA SER A 206 5.31 13.20 4.95
C SER A 206 6.79 13.27 4.56
N ASN A 207 7.69 12.54 5.23
CA ASN A 207 9.11 12.55 4.94
C ASN A 207 9.77 11.20 5.27
N ALA A 208 10.85 10.90 4.55
CA ALA A 208 11.71 9.74 4.82
C ALA A 208 12.78 10.04 5.90
N GLU A 209 12.92 11.32 6.30
CA GLU A 209 14.02 11.80 7.16
C GLU A 209 13.78 11.61 8.65
N THR A 210 12.67 12.16 9.17
CA THR A 210 12.31 11.96 10.56
C THR A 210 11.61 10.64 10.64
N THR A 211 12.10 9.76 11.52
CA THR A 211 11.28 8.68 12.05
C THR A 211 9.88 9.23 12.24
N CYS A 212 8.92 8.47 11.76
CA CYS A 212 7.52 8.65 12.06
C CYS A 212 7.38 8.78 13.61
N ASP A 213 7.53 9.98 14.19
CA ASP A 213 7.81 10.16 15.63
C ASP A 213 6.54 10.46 16.46
N MET A 214 5.36 10.30 15.87
CA MET A 214 4.10 10.55 16.55
C MET A 214 3.51 9.26 17.10
N LYS A 215 3.01 9.30 18.34
CA LYS A 215 2.18 8.24 18.92
C LYS A 215 1.10 7.82 17.91
N SER A 216 0.89 6.51 17.71
CA SER A 216 -0.08 5.98 16.73
C SER A 216 -1.36 6.80 16.73
N VAL A 217 -1.78 7.27 15.56
CA VAL A 217 -2.93 8.18 15.42
C VAL A 217 -4.27 7.52 15.75
N ASP A 218 -4.27 6.22 16.05
CA ASP A 218 -5.45 5.42 16.38
C ASP A 218 -5.57 5.03 17.86
N GLN A 219 -4.92 5.76 18.76
CA GLN A 219 -5.14 5.60 20.20
C GLN A 219 -6.34 6.38 20.70
#